data_AF-A0A9D7AQT9-F1
#
_entry.id   AF-A0A9D7AQT9-F1
#
_cell.length_a   1.000
_cell.length_b   1.000
_cell.length_c   1.000
_cell.angle_alpha   90.00
_cell.angle_beta   90.00
_cell.angle_gamma   90.00
#
_symmetry.space_group_name_H-M   'P 1'
#
loop_
_entity.id
_entity.type
_entity.pdbx_description
1 polymer ?
#
loop_
_entity_poly.entity_id
_entity_poly.type
_entity_poly.pdbx_seq_one_letter_code
_entity_poly.pdbx_strand_id
1 'polypeptide(L)'
;MTASVFHPFPPDCQSCALPASTGAYEASNVLAAIYEPFAWDPATDGAIERIDVSFDLFRSFSGFANGNSGFVRPVLRQAGNIYSVTFCSVALDASFRPAKAATWSLLNTDNWVTLSGGTGLDFSANGDDIYFGFRWDLGSSCPGVRGCSGAGTVTTLDNLRFDVSAVAVSAVPEPGGLSMMLVGLGLMGFTARRRQTRSV
;
A
#
# COMPACT_ATOMS: atom_id res chain seq x y z
N MET A 1 14.83 -2.48 -9.34
CA MET A 1 13.61 -2.74 -10.15
C MET A 1 12.58 -1.73 -9.70
N THR A 2 11.89 -1.03 -10.61
CA THR A 2 10.86 -0.05 -10.25
C THR A 2 9.52 -0.61 -10.69
N ALA A 3 8.65 -0.92 -9.74
CA ALA A 3 7.28 -1.32 -10.03
C ALA A 3 6.35 -0.13 -9.77
N SER A 4 5.54 0.20 -10.76
CA SER A 4 4.51 1.24 -10.66
C SER A 4 3.15 0.58 -10.65
N VAL A 5 2.42 0.69 -9.54
CA VAL A 5 1.02 0.27 -9.46
C VAL A 5 0.16 1.46 -9.87
N PHE A 6 -0.23 1.49 -11.14
CA PHE A 6 -1.13 2.52 -11.69
C PHE A 6 -2.51 1.91 -11.91
N HIS A 7 -3.54 2.35 -11.17
CA HIS A 7 -4.90 1.86 -11.36
C HIS A 7 -5.89 3.02 -11.37
N PRO A 8 -6.78 3.09 -12.39
CA PRO A 8 -7.97 3.94 -12.32
C PRO A 8 -8.92 3.29 -11.31
N PHE A 9 -8.87 3.75 -10.06
CA PHE A 9 -9.88 3.36 -9.10
C PHE A 9 -11.23 3.92 -9.58
N PRO A 10 -12.33 3.14 -9.62
CA PRO A 10 -13.65 3.75 -9.53
C PRO A 10 -13.66 4.59 -8.24
N PRO A 11 -14.32 5.76 -8.19
CA PRO A 11 -14.35 6.58 -6.99
C PRO A 11 -15.02 5.79 -5.86
N ASP A 12 -14.22 5.13 -5.04
CA ASP A 12 -14.68 4.32 -3.92
C ASP A 12 -15.20 5.27 -2.84
N CYS A 13 -16.51 5.50 -2.89
CA CYS A 13 -17.27 6.25 -1.92
C CYS A 13 -17.45 5.38 -0.67
N GLN A 14 -16.48 5.38 0.25
CA GLN A 14 -16.70 4.80 1.57
C GLN A 14 -17.55 5.76 2.41
N SER A 15 -18.65 5.24 2.95
CA SER A 15 -19.56 5.97 3.85
C SER A 15 -19.51 5.37 5.24
N CYS A 16 -19.36 6.22 6.25
CA CYS A 16 -19.32 5.82 7.66
C CYS A 16 -20.46 6.48 8.41
N ALA A 17 -21.38 5.72 9.00
CA ALA A 17 -22.49 6.25 9.77
C ALA A 17 -22.08 6.50 11.23
N LEU A 18 -22.24 7.73 11.70
CA LEU A 18 -22.17 8.07 13.12
C LEU A 18 -23.56 7.93 13.78
N PRO A 19 -23.68 7.51 15.05
CA PRO A 19 -24.98 7.43 15.73
C PRO A 19 -25.52 8.83 16.09
N ALA A 20 -26.84 8.94 16.20
CA ALA A 20 -27.48 10.19 16.65
C ALA A 20 -27.21 10.47 18.14
N SER A 21 -27.06 11.75 18.49
CA SER A 21 -26.80 12.25 19.86
C SER A 21 -27.83 13.33 20.23
N THR A 22 -28.16 13.50 21.50
CA THR A 22 -29.04 14.58 22.01
C THR A 22 -28.27 15.78 22.60
N GLY A 23 -26.94 15.76 22.57
CA GLY A 23 -26.07 16.84 23.05
C GLY A 23 -24.86 17.08 22.14
N ALA A 24 -23.97 17.98 22.57
CA ALA A 24 -22.70 18.20 21.87
C ALA A 24 -21.94 16.89 21.75
N TYR A 25 -21.41 16.60 20.56
CA TYR A 25 -20.77 15.33 20.26
C TYR A 25 -19.52 15.55 19.42
N GLU A 26 -18.45 14.87 19.81
CA GLU A 26 -17.22 14.74 19.04
C GLU A 26 -16.97 13.25 18.81
N ALA A 27 -16.73 12.88 17.56
CA ALA A 27 -16.26 11.55 17.19
C ALA A 27 -15.03 11.65 16.30
N SER A 28 -14.07 10.77 16.59
CA SER A 28 -12.95 10.47 15.71
C SER A 28 -13.09 9.02 15.26
N ASN A 29 -13.02 8.79 13.95
CA ASN A 29 -12.94 7.45 13.38
C ASN A 29 -11.67 7.34 12.54
N VAL A 30 -11.01 6.18 12.60
CA VAL A 30 -9.83 5.87 11.81
C VAL A 30 -10.12 4.61 11.03
N LEU A 31 -10.08 4.71 9.71
CA LEU A 31 -10.36 3.60 8.81
C LEU A 31 -9.26 3.51 7.77
N ALA A 32 -8.86 2.28 7.44
CA ALA A 32 -7.88 2.00 6.40
C ALA A 32 -8.55 1.23 5.26
N ALA A 33 -8.34 1.69 4.04
CA ALA A 33 -8.64 0.96 2.82
C ALA A 33 -7.34 0.36 2.29
N ILE A 34 -7.27 -0.97 2.27
CA ILE A 34 -6.12 -1.73 1.76
C ILE A 34 -6.49 -2.32 0.42
N TYR A 35 -5.60 -2.16 -0.57
CA TYR A 35 -5.74 -2.79 -1.87
C TYR A 35 -5.24 -4.23 -1.79
N GLU A 36 -6.17 -5.17 -1.83
CA GLU A 36 -5.93 -6.62 -1.72
C GLU A 36 -5.45 -7.32 -3.00
N PRO A 37 -5.86 -6.92 -4.23
CA PRO A 37 -5.49 -7.67 -5.43
C PRO A 37 -4.00 -7.69 -5.77
N PHE A 38 -3.22 -6.80 -5.16
CA PHE A 38 -1.77 -6.72 -5.35
C PHE A 38 -1.06 -6.64 -4.00
N ALA A 39 -0.04 -7.46 -3.84
CA ALA A 39 0.92 -7.39 -2.75
C ALA A 39 2.33 -7.35 -3.32
N TRP A 40 3.23 -6.68 -2.61
CA TRP A 40 4.66 -6.79 -2.84
C TRP A 40 5.20 -7.97 -2.05
N ASP A 41 5.82 -8.93 -2.72
CA ASP A 41 6.48 -10.07 -2.08
C ASP A 41 7.98 -9.77 -1.98
N PRO A 42 8.52 -9.42 -0.80
CA PRO A 42 9.94 -9.08 -0.67
C PRO A 42 10.89 -10.20 -1.06
N ALA A 43 10.45 -11.47 -1.02
CA ALA A 43 11.28 -12.61 -1.37
C ALA A 43 11.50 -12.73 -2.89
N THR A 44 10.53 -12.29 -3.70
CA THR A 44 10.61 -12.37 -5.16
C THR A 44 10.85 -11.01 -5.83
N ASP A 45 10.26 -9.94 -5.32
CA ASP A 45 10.39 -8.58 -5.85
C ASP A 45 11.60 -7.81 -5.25
N GLY A 46 12.10 -8.28 -4.10
CA GLY A 46 13.27 -7.75 -3.41
C GLY A 46 12.95 -6.83 -2.24
N ALA A 47 13.99 -6.54 -1.44
CA ALA A 47 13.87 -5.66 -0.28
C ALA A 47 13.51 -4.22 -0.72
N ILE A 48 12.47 -3.66 -0.11
CA ILE A 48 12.04 -2.29 -0.40
C ILE A 48 13.05 -1.30 0.17
N GLU A 49 13.49 -0.37 -0.66
CA GLU A 49 14.33 0.77 -0.26
C GLU A 49 13.47 2.04 -0.11
N ARG A 50 12.57 2.27 -1.07
CA ARG A 50 11.76 3.48 -1.16
C ARG A 50 10.39 3.20 -1.75
N ILE A 51 9.39 3.93 -1.27
CA ILE A 51 8.02 3.94 -1.77
C ILE A 51 7.66 5.40 -2.06
N ASP A 52 7.48 5.71 -3.34
CA ASP A 52 6.93 6.99 -3.76
C ASP A 52 5.41 6.84 -3.88
N VAL A 53 4.66 7.68 -3.16
CA VAL A 53 3.19 7.64 -3.11
C VAL A 53 2.64 8.93 -3.68
N SER A 54 1.66 8.83 -4.57
CA SER A 54 0.91 10.00 -5.05
C SER A 54 -0.58 9.72 -5.16
N PHE A 55 -1.39 10.76 -4.96
CA PHE A 55 -2.83 10.75 -5.27
C PHE A 55 -3.36 12.17 -5.42
N ASP A 56 -4.54 12.28 -6.01
CA ASP A 56 -5.34 13.51 -6.02
C ASP A 56 -6.48 13.39 -5.01
N LEU A 57 -6.47 14.25 -4.01
CA LEU A 57 -7.54 14.34 -3.02
C LEU A 57 -8.58 15.34 -3.50
N PHE A 58 -9.80 14.85 -3.64
CA PHE A 58 -10.97 15.66 -3.92
C PHE A 58 -11.72 15.96 -2.62
N ARG A 59 -12.82 16.70 -2.76
CA ARG A 59 -13.65 17.17 -1.66
C ARG A 59 -14.03 16.04 -0.68
N SER A 60 -13.94 16.34 0.61
CA SER A 60 -14.66 15.61 1.66
C SER A 60 -16.04 16.26 1.87
N PHE A 61 -17.11 15.47 1.82
CA PHE A 61 -18.46 15.96 2.08
C PHE A 61 -19.12 15.18 3.20
N SER A 62 -19.80 15.90 4.10
CA SER A 62 -20.80 15.33 5.00
C SER A 62 -22.14 16.01 4.71
N GLY A 63 -23.21 15.24 4.68
CA GLY A 63 -24.56 15.78 4.52
C GLY A 63 -25.11 16.49 5.77
N PHE A 64 -24.44 16.36 6.93
CA PHE A 64 -25.06 16.68 8.23
C PHE A 64 -24.11 17.24 9.31
N ALA A 65 -22.78 17.11 9.16
CA ALA A 65 -21.83 17.74 10.06
C ALA A 65 -21.50 19.18 9.61
N ASN A 66 -21.51 20.13 10.55
CA ASN A 66 -21.15 21.54 10.28
C ASN A 66 -19.64 21.75 10.06
N GLY A 67 -18.82 20.74 10.38
CA GLY A 67 -17.39 20.72 10.09
C GLY A 67 -16.89 19.29 9.95
N ASN A 68 -16.13 19.04 8.88
CA ASN A 68 -15.34 17.83 8.71
C ASN A 68 -13.87 18.21 8.85
N SER A 69 -13.17 17.57 9.78
CA SER A 69 -11.73 17.66 9.91
C SER A 69 -11.15 16.27 9.80
N GLY A 70 -9.89 16.17 9.39
CA GLY A 70 -9.28 14.86 9.25
C GLY A 70 -8.03 14.87 8.42
N PHE A 71 -7.47 13.69 8.23
CA PHE A 71 -6.22 13.49 7.51
C PHE A 71 -6.29 12.25 6.65
N VAL A 72 -5.79 12.33 5.42
CA VAL A 72 -5.50 11.17 4.58
C VAL A 72 -4.02 10.87 4.66
N ARG A 73 -3.67 9.60 4.85
CA ARG A 73 -2.27 9.12 4.93
C ARG A 73 -2.09 7.81 4.18
N PRO A 74 -0.92 7.55 3.59
CA PRO A 74 -0.59 6.22 3.14
C PRO A 74 -0.51 5.26 4.32
N VAL A 75 -0.91 4.01 4.07
CA VAL A 75 -0.72 2.89 4.99
C VAL A 75 -0.21 1.68 4.24
N LEU A 76 0.46 0.81 4.98
CA LEU A 76 0.89 -0.49 4.54
C LEU A 76 0.28 -1.53 5.46
N ARG A 77 0.01 -2.73 4.93
CA ARG A 77 -0.33 -3.88 5.75
C ARG A 77 0.67 -5.00 5.52
N GLN A 78 1.23 -5.54 6.59
CA GLN A 78 2.15 -6.67 6.56
C GLN A 78 1.88 -7.56 7.77
N ALA A 79 1.85 -8.88 7.58
CA ALA A 79 1.61 -9.85 8.66
C ALA A 79 0.31 -9.57 9.47
N GLY A 80 -0.74 -9.06 8.81
CA GLY A 80 -2.00 -8.66 9.45
C GLY A 80 -1.96 -7.34 10.23
N ASN A 81 -0.80 -6.68 10.34
CA ASN A 81 -0.66 -5.40 11.02
C ASN A 81 -0.72 -4.23 10.03
N ILE A 82 -1.34 -3.12 10.44
CA ILE A 82 -1.42 -1.91 9.64
C ILE A 82 -0.38 -0.90 10.16
N TYR A 83 0.40 -0.36 9.24
CA TYR A 83 1.44 0.62 9.50
C TYR A 83 1.11 1.92 8.79
N SER A 84 1.43 3.04 9.42
CA SER A 84 1.32 4.36 8.82
C SER A 84 2.60 5.13 9.11
N VAL A 85 3.03 5.95 8.16
CA VAL A 85 4.17 6.84 8.40
C VAL A 85 3.71 8.05 9.22
N THR A 86 4.51 8.42 10.22
CA THR A 86 4.24 9.63 11.01
C THR A 86 4.51 10.89 10.19
N PHE A 87 3.78 11.98 10.49
CA PHE A 87 3.94 13.30 9.88
C PHE A 87 3.70 13.42 8.36
N CYS A 88 3.43 12.34 7.62
CA CYS A 88 2.95 12.42 6.25
C CYS A 88 1.42 12.33 6.23
N SER A 89 0.77 13.48 6.06
CA SER A 89 -0.68 13.55 5.97
C SER A 89 -1.15 14.74 5.15
N VAL A 90 -2.26 14.58 4.44
CA VAL A 90 -3.01 15.71 3.87
C VAL A 90 -4.26 15.94 4.69
N ALA A 91 -4.39 17.16 5.24
CA ALA A 91 -5.62 17.56 5.91
C ALA A 91 -6.80 17.55 4.95
N LEU A 92 -7.94 17.00 5.39
CA LEU A 92 -9.20 17.10 4.68
C LEU A 92 -9.71 18.54 4.76
N ASP A 93 -10.13 19.07 3.61
CA ASP A 93 -10.78 20.38 3.49
C ASP A 93 -12.05 20.20 2.63
N ALA A 94 -13.16 20.76 3.11
CA ALA A 94 -14.43 20.77 2.40
C ALA A 94 -14.42 21.63 1.12
N SER A 95 -13.33 22.37 0.90
CA SER A 95 -13.21 23.43 -0.11
C SER A 95 -12.29 23.09 -1.29
N PHE A 96 -11.71 21.87 -1.36
CA PHE A 96 -10.76 21.53 -2.43
C PHE A 96 -11.41 21.62 -3.82
N ARG A 97 -11.20 22.77 -4.47
CA ARG A 97 -11.37 22.99 -5.91
C ARG A 97 -10.25 23.93 -6.38
N PRO A 98 -9.32 23.46 -7.24
CA PRO A 98 -9.21 22.11 -7.83
C PRO A 98 -8.79 21.03 -6.82
N ALA A 99 -8.69 19.77 -7.28
CA ALA A 99 -8.18 18.65 -6.49
C ALA A 99 -6.79 18.99 -5.91
N LYS A 100 -6.52 18.50 -4.71
CA LYS A 100 -5.22 18.68 -4.06
C LYS A 100 -4.35 17.45 -4.33
N ALA A 101 -3.37 17.62 -5.19
CA ALA A 101 -2.33 16.62 -5.38
C ALA A 101 -1.51 16.45 -4.09
N ALA A 102 -1.23 15.20 -3.74
CA ALA A 102 -0.37 14.81 -2.64
C ALA A 102 0.72 13.90 -3.18
N THR A 103 1.96 14.12 -2.74
CA THR A 103 3.07 13.24 -3.09
C THR A 103 4.03 13.12 -1.91
N TRP A 104 4.48 11.91 -1.65
CA TRP A 104 5.52 11.62 -0.68
C TRP A 104 6.54 10.66 -1.26
N SER A 105 7.78 10.78 -0.78
CA SER A 105 8.84 9.83 -1.02
C SER A 105 9.22 9.25 0.34
N LEU A 106 8.92 7.97 0.56
CA LEU A 106 9.03 7.31 1.86
C LEU A 106 10.15 6.28 1.81
N LEU A 107 11.08 6.34 2.76
CA LEU A 107 12.17 5.39 2.90
C LEU A 107 11.77 4.22 3.81
N ASN A 108 12.46 3.10 3.66
CA ASN A 108 12.32 1.95 4.56
C ASN A 108 12.75 2.26 6.02
N THR A 109 13.50 3.35 6.22
CA THR A 109 13.97 3.84 7.53
C THR A 109 13.09 4.94 8.11
N ASP A 110 12.05 5.38 7.38
CA ASP A 110 11.12 6.35 7.92
C ASP A 110 10.37 5.80 9.13
N ASN A 111 9.79 6.70 9.92
CA ASN A 111 9.11 6.33 11.14
C ASN A 111 7.71 5.75 10.86
N TRP A 112 7.70 4.48 10.47
CA TRP A 112 6.52 3.63 10.32
C TRP A 112 6.02 3.18 11.68
N VAL A 113 4.83 3.63 12.05
CA VAL A 113 4.17 3.28 13.30
C VAL A 113 3.08 2.25 13.06
N THR A 114 3.06 1.20 13.90
CA THR A 114 1.97 0.22 13.91
C THR A 114 0.71 0.85 14.53
N LEU A 115 -0.44 0.61 13.89
CA LEU A 115 -1.75 1.02 14.40
C LEU A 115 -2.46 -0.12 15.17
N SER A 116 -1.95 -1.36 15.07
CA SER A 116 -2.57 -2.57 15.61
C SER A 116 -1.72 -3.31 16.66
N GLY A 117 -0.61 -2.72 17.11
CA GLY A 117 0.22 -3.27 18.20
C GLY A 117 1.17 -4.40 17.79
N GLY A 118 1.58 -4.45 16.52
CA GLY A 118 2.50 -5.46 15.98
C GLY A 118 3.99 -5.17 16.20
N THR A 119 4.83 -6.06 15.66
CA THR A 119 6.27 -5.83 15.46
C THR A 119 6.51 -4.70 14.46
N GLY A 120 7.76 -4.26 14.29
CA GLY A 120 8.09 -3.27 13.25
C GLY A 120 7.79 -3.80 11.85
N LEU A 121 7.54 -2.88 10.91
CA LEU A 121 7.41 -3.18 9.49
C LEU A 121 8.76 -3.68 8.95
N ASP A 122 8.76 -4.81 8.25
CA ASP A 122 9.97 -5.43 7.70
C ASP A 122 10.02 -5.27 6.18
N PHE A 123 10.87 -4.36 5.71
CA PHE A 123 11.12 -4.15 4.28
C PHE A 123 12.23 -5.04 3.71
N SER A 124 12.80 -5.94 4.50
CA SER A 124 13.86 -6.84 4.03
C SER A 124 13.33 -7.90 3.08
N ALA A 125 14.23 -8.57 2.37
CA ALA A 125 13.88 -9.66 1.44
C ALA A 125 13.29 -10.91 2.13
N ASN A 126 13.28 -10.96 3.47
CA ASN A 126 12.66 -12.04 4.24
C ASN A 126 11.34 -11.62 4.89
N GLY A 127 10.89 -10.39 4.64
CA GLY A 127 9.63 -9.88 5.18
C GLY A 127 8.42 -10.56 4.53
N ASP A 128 7.28 -10.54 5.24
CA ASP A 128 6.00 -11.00 4.70
C ASP A 128 5.49 -10.06 3.59
N ASP A 129 4.49 -10.53 2.84
CA ASP A 129 3.78 -9.74 1.83
C ASP A 129 3.32 -8.37 2.35
N ILE A 130 3.58 -7.34 1.56
CA ILE A 130 3.23 -5.95 1.87
C ILE A 130 2.11 -5.50 0.94
N TYR A 131 0.98 -5.15 1.55
CA TYR A 131 -0.16 -4.56 0.86
C TYR A 131 -0.17 -3.05 1.04
N PHE A 132 -0.66 -2.33 0.03
CA PHE A 132 -0.65 -0.87 0.00
C PHE A 132 -2.06 -0.32 0.16
N GLY A 133 -2.16 0.86 0.76
CA GLY A 133 -3.45 1.48 0.96
C GLY A 133 -3.34 2.88 1.52
N PHE A 134 -4.48 3.39 1.96
CA PHE A 134 -4.57 4.68 2.61
C PHE A 134 -5.54 4.61 3.78
N ARG A 135 -5.35 5.50 4.75
CA ARG A 135 -6.27 5.67 5.86
C ARG A 135 -6.82 7.07 5.90
N TRP A 136 -8.01 7.20 6.49
CA TRP A 136 -8.61 8.47 6.86
C TRP A 136 -8.79 8.52 8.37
N ASP A 137 -8.27 9.59 8.95
CA ASP A 137 -8.66 10.04 10.28
C ASP A 137 -9.80 11.04 10.07
N LEU A 138 -10.99 10.79 10.61
CA LEU A 138 -12.18 11.61 10.42
C LEU A 138 -12.68 12.12 11.77
N GLY A 139 -12.55 13.43 11.99
CA GLY A 139 -13.09 14.14 13.13
C GLY A 139 -14.34 14.90 12.73
N SER A 140 -15.46 14.60 13.39
CA SER A 140 -16.71 15.36 13.26
C SER A 140 -17.07 15.97 14.61
N SER A 141 -17.49 17.23 14.58
CA SER A 141 -18.00 17.92 15.76
C SER A 141 -19.39 18.47 15.48
N CYS A 142 -20.23 18.40 16.50
CA CYS A 142 -21.59 18.88 16.45
C CYS A 142 -21.85 19.69 17.73
N PRO A 143 -21.86 21.04 17.64
CA PRO A 143 -21.97 21.90 18.81
C PRO A 143 -23.43 22.13 19.28
N GLY A 144 -24.42 21.53 18.62
CA GLY A 144 -25.83 21.83 18.84
C GLY A 144 -26.42 21.22 20.12
N VAL A 145 -27.03 22.07 20.97
CA VAL A 145 -27.85 21.67 22.14
C VAL A 145 -29.10 20.86 21.80
N ARG A 146 -29.47 20.74 20.52
CA ARG A 146 -30.62 19.97 20.03
C ARG A 146 -30.25 18.57 19.51
N GLY A 147 -28.98 18.19 19.66
CA GLY A 147 -28.50 16.90 19.19
C GLY A 147 -28.04 16.89 17.73
N CYS A 148 -27.52 15.74 17.33
CA CYS A 148 -26.88 15.47 16.04
C CYS A 148 -27.59 14.28 15.40
N SER A 149 -27.97 14.40 14.13
CA SER A 149 -28.40 13.25 13.35
C SER A 149 -27.20 12.36 13.05
N GLY A 150 -27.44 11.06 12.86
CA GLY A 150 -26.40 10.19 12.34
C GLY A 150 -25.91 10.69 10.98
N ALA A 151 -24.59 10.69 10.79
CA ALA A 151 -23.95 11.35 9.66
C ALA A 151 -23.05 10.39 8.88
N GLY A 152 -23.03 10.55 7.56
CA GLY A 152 -22.07 9.98 6.64
C GLY A 152 -21.04 11.04 6.23
N THR A 153 -19.79 10.63 6.06
CA THR A 153 -18.80 11.39 5.29
C THR A 153 -18.37 10.58 4.09
N VAL A 154 -18.09 11.26 3.00
CA VAL A 154 -17.52 10.68 1.79
C VAL A 154 -16.29 11.47 1.43
N THR A 155 -15.21 10.76 1.13
CA THR A 155 -13.97 11.34 0.65
C THR A 155 -13.61 10.63 -0.65
N THR A 156 -13.32 11.41 -1.68
CA THR A 156 -12.98 10.90 -3.00
C THR A 156 -11.49 11.10 -3.26
N LEU A 157 -10.83 10.03 -3.68
CA LEU A 157 -9.43 9.99 -4.09
C LEU A 157 -9.37 9.49 -5.53
N ASP A 158 -8.46 10.06 -6.31
CA ASP A 158 -8.16 9.63 -7.67
C ASP A 158 -6.64 9.52 -7.86
N ASN A 159 -6.22 8.89 -8.95
CA ASN A 159 -4.82 8.77 -9.36
C ASN A 159 -3.90 8.22 -8.25
N LEU A 160 -4.42 7.34 -7.39
CA LEU A 160 -3.64 6.70 -6.34
C LEU A 160 -2.59 5.79 -6.98
N ARG A 161 -1.33 6.05 -6.65
CA ARG A 161 -0.18 5.33 -7.17
C ARG A 161 0.84 5.08 -6.08
N PHE A 162 1.38 3.86 -6.10
CA PHE A 162 2.55 3.44 -5.34
C PHE A 162 3.64 3.02 -6.31
N ASP A 163 4.78 3.69 -6.21
CA ASP A 163 5.99 3.41 -6.96
C ASP A 163 7.04 2.86 -6.00
N VAL A 164 7.31 1.56 -6.11
CA VAL A 164 8.23 0.87 -5.21
C VAL A 164 9.58 0.72 -5.89
N SER A 165 10.63 1.18 -5.20
CA SER A 165 12.02 0.96 -5.57
C SER A 165 12.63 -0.05 -4.60
N ALA A 166 13.15 -1.13 -5.17
CA ALA A 166 13.75 -2.22 -4.41
C ALA A 166 15.22 -2.43 -4.75
N VAL A 167 15.98 -2.85 -3.74
CA VAL A 167 17.34 -3.35 -3.90
C VAL A 167 17.26 -4.59 -4.78
N ALA A 168 17.91 -4.54 -5.93
CA ALA A 168 17.88 -5.66 -6.87
C ALA A 168 18.35 -6.93 -6.17
N VAL A 169 17.50 -7.94 -6.10
CA VAL A 169 17.93 -9.30 -5.81
C VAL A 169 18.82 -9.66 -6.99
N SER A 170 20.14 -9.72 -6.78
CA SER A 170 21.01 -10.28 -7.81
C SER A 170 20.49 -11.70 -8.04
N ALA A 171 19.87 -11.96 -9.18
CA ALA A 171 19.47 -13.30 -9.55
C ALA A 171 20.74 -14.14 -9.45
N VAL A 172 20.87 -14.90 -8.36
CA VAL A 172 21.99 -15.80 -8.16
C VAL A 172 21.85 -16.77 -9.30
N PRO A 173 22.77 -16.79 -10.29
CA PRO A 173 22.67 -17.75 -11.38
C PRO A 173 22.72 -19.11 -10.71
N GLU A 174 21.62 -19.88 -10.79
CA GLU A 174 21.55 -21.16 -10.10
C GLU A 174 22.78 -21.98 -10.51
N PRO A 175 23.70 -22.29 -9.59
CA PRO A 175 24.98 -22.91 -9.93
C PRO A 175 24.81 -24.27 -10.58
N GLY A 176 23.60 -24.84 -10.54
CA GLY A 176 23.23 -26.15 -11.10
C GLY A 176 22.59 -26.12 -12.49
N GLY A 177 21.88 -25.07 -12.91
CA GLY A 177 21.07 -25.14 -14.14
C GLY A 177 21.93 -25.22 -15.41
N LEU A 178 22.87 -24.30 -15.54
CA LEU A 178 23.83 -24.27 -16.66
C LEU A 178 24.82 -25.43 -16.60
N SER A 179 25.29 -25.78 -15.41
CA SER A 179 26.23 -26.89 -15.23
C SER A 179 25.57 -28.24 -15.48
N MET A 180 24.32 -28.47 -15.07
CA MET A 180 23.56 -29.69 -15.40
C MET A 180 23.20 -29.77 -16.89
N MET A 181 22.88 -28.65 -17.53
CA MET A 181 22.66 -28.63 -18.98
C MET A 181 23.94 -28.97 -19.76
N LEU A 182 25.10 -28.42 -19.35
CA LEU A 182 26.39 -28.74 -19.95
C LEU A 182 26.84 -30.18 -19.70
N VAL A 183 26.62 -30.70 -18.48
CA VAL A 183 26.89 -32.10 -18.14
C VAL A 183 25.98 -33.04 -18.95
N GLY A 184 24.70 -32.70 -19.08
CA GLY A 184 23.74 -33.47 -19.88
C GLY A 184 24.13 -33.53 -21.36
N LEU A 185 24.51 -32.39 -21.96
CA LEU A 185 24.99 -32.33 -23.35
C LEU A 185 26.32 -33.07 -23.55
N GLY A 186 27.25 -32.97 -22.59
CA GLY A 186 28.52 -33.69 -22.61
C GLY A 186 28.34 -35.21 -22.60
N LEU A 187 27.43 -35.72 -21.78
CA LEU A 187 27.09 -37.15 -21.70
C LEU A 187 26.47 -37.68 -23.00
N MET A 188 25.57 -36.91 -23.62
CA MET A 188 24.98 -37.29 -24.92
C MET A 188 26.03 -37.31 -26.03
N GLY A 189 26.92 -36.32 -26.09
CA GLY A 189 28.01 -36.29 -27.08
C GLY A 189 28.97 -37.47 -26.94
N PHE A 190 29.32 -37.85 -25.71
CA PHE A 190 30.23 -38.97 -25.45
C PHE A 190 29.62 -40.34 -25.80
N THR A 191 28.33 -40.54 -25.47
CA THR A 191 27.62 -41.79 -25.79
C THR A 191 27.36 -41.95 -27.29
N ALA A 192 27.07 -40.85 -28.01
CA ALA A 192 26.96 -40.85 -29.47
C ALA A 192 28.28 -41.24 -30.15
N ARG A 193 29.41 -40.69 -29.68
CA ARG A 193 30.74 -41.00 -30.23
C ARG A 193 31.13 -42.47 -30.07
N ARG A 194 30.81 -43.11 -28.94
CA ARG A 194 31.08 -44.54 -28.70
C ARG A 194 30.30 -45.48 -29.63
N ARG A 195 29.13 -45.07 -30.12
CA ARG A 195 28.32 -45.88 -31.03
C ARG A 195 28.87 -45.88 -32.46
N GLN A 196 29.48 -44.77 -32.91
CA GLN A 196 30.08 -44.67 -34.24
C GLN A 196 31.37 -45.49 -34.39
N THR A 197 32.13 -45.70 -33.31
CA THR A 197 33.37 -46.50 -33.34
C THR A 197 33.17 -48.01 -33.32
N ARG A 198 31.94 -48.51 -33.18
CA ARG A 198 31.63 -49.95 -33.04
C ARG A 198 31.08 -50.59 -34.31
N SER A 199 31.01 -49.83 -35.40
CA SER A 199 30.62 -50.29 -36.74
C SER A 199 31.85 -50.32 -37.66
N VAL A 200 32.73 -51.30 -37.42
CA VAL A 200 33.74 -51.83 -38.36
C VAL A 200 33.77 -53.34 -38.18
#